data_AF-A0A2G5U9E6-F1
#
_entry.id   AF-A0A2G5U9E6-F1
#
_cell.length_a   1.000
_cell.length_b   1.000
_cell.length_c   1.000
_cell.angle_alpha   90.00
_cell.angle_beta   90.00
_cell.angle_gamma   90.00
#
_symmetry.space_group_name_H-M   'P 1'
#
loop_
_entity.id
_entity.type
_entity.pdbx_description
1 polymer ?
#
loop_
_entity_poly.entity_id
_entity_poly.type
_entity_poly.pdbx_seq_one_letter_code
_entity_poly.pdbx_strand_id
1 'polypeptide(L)'
;MVGALAALAVVVHAQTTPLFPVACELNVLIVLDRSDSVKGGFNKSRKFVTDVSEELQIGPEKHRVAMIVYSGLSYRREVFPWNFAKSNEEFVQKTNALRAIGGTTNTKKALEVALELMAQRNVSIPTLVMVVTDGRSADDPKGPGKLLQAQPNTWVFAAATGDPEKVDT
;
A
#
# COMPACT_ATOMS: atom_id res chain seq x y z
N MET A 1 -9.84 50.34 3.41
CA MET A 1 -9.88 48.86 3.24
C MET A 1 -8.49 48.39 2.89
N VAL A 2 -7.87 47.54 3.70
CA VAL A 2 -6.66 46.79 3.35
C VAL A 2 -6.90 45.36 3.82
N GLY A 3 -7.02 44.44 2.87
CA GLY A 3 -7.30 43.02 3.13
C GLY A 3 -6.05 42.29 3.59
N ALA A 4 -6.17 41.52 4.65
CA ALA A 4 -5.11 40.63 5.12
C ALA A 4 -5.05 39.38 4.22
N LEU A 5 -3.89 39.13 3.62
CA LEU A 5 -3.56 37.83 3.04
C LEU A 5 -3.37 36.83 4.19
N ALA A 6 -4.23 35.81 4.27
CA ALA A 6 -3.99 34.65 5.12
C ALA A 6 -3.03 33.70 4.39
N ALA A 7 -1.78 33.62 4.86
CA ALA A 7 -0.86 32.57 4.44
C ALA A 7 -1.24 31.27 5.15
N LEU A 8 -1.70 30.27 4.41
CA LEU A 8 -1.99 28.93 4.93
C LEU A 8 -0.64 28.21 5.15
N ALA A 9 -0.15 28.19 6.38
CA ALA A 9 1.02 27.39 6.74
C ALA A 9 0.61 25.92 6.80
N VAL A 10 0.99 25.13 5.79
CA VAL A 10 0.90 23.67 5.85
C VAL A 10 2.03 23.18 6.76
N VAL A 11 1.69 22.83 8.00
CA VAL A 11 2.64 22.22 8.94
C VAL A 11 2.82 20.76 8.56
N VAL A 12 3.90 20.45 7.84
CA VAL A 12 4.33 19.07 7.57
C VAL A 12 4.98 18.52 8.84
N HIS A 13 4.24 17.74 9.61
CA HIS A 13 4.82 16.98 10.72
C HIS A 13 5.58 15.79 10.13
N ALA A 14 6.91 15.86 10.12
CA ALA A 14 7.73 14.69 9.86
C ALA A 14 7.49 13.67 10.98
N GLN A 15 6.95 12.49 10.66
CA GLN A 15 6.83 11.40 11.63
C GLN A 15 8.23 10.94 12.04
N THR A 16 8.62 11.17 13.29
CA THR A 16 9.90 10.71 13.85
C THR A 16 9.83 9.28 14.41
N THR A 17 8.63 8.70 14.46
CA THR A 17 8.43 7.28 14.78
C THR A 17 8.65 6.43 13.53
N PRO A 18 9.40 5.31 13.64
CA PRO A 18 9.56 4.39 12.53
C PRO A 18 8.19 3.94 12.01
N LEU A 19 8.04 3.89 10.68
CA LEU A 19 6.81 3.51 10.00
C LEU A 19 6.31 2.11 10.42
N PHE A 20 7.22 1.28 10.93
CA PHE A 20 6.98 -0.10 11.30
C PHE A 20 7.35 -0.37 12.76
N PRO A 21 6.69 -1.34 13.42
CA PRO A 21 7.15 -1.86 14.70
C PRO A 21 8.61 -2.30 14.56
N VAL A 22 9.47 -1.90 15.50
CA VAL A 22 10.84 -2.40 15.56
C VAL A 22 10.78 -3.87 15.98
N ALA A 23 10.79 -4.76 14.99
CA ALA A 23 10.66 -6.20 15.18
C ALA A 23 11.67 -6.96 14.32
N CYS A 24 12.28 -7.99 14.91
CA CYS A 24 13.19 -8.89 14.20
C CYS A 24 12.47 -9.63 13.05
N GLU A 25 11.19 -9.96 13.26
CA GLU A 25 10.32 -10.52 12.25
C GLU A 25 9.08 -9.66 12.05
N LEU A 26 8.68 -9.48 10.80
CA LEU A 26 7.50 -8.69 10.40
C LEU A 26 6.91 -9.29 9.14
N ASN A 27 5.60 -9.47 9.08
CA ASN A 27 4.89 -9.73 7.83
C ASN A 27 4.44 -8.39 7.25
N VAL A 28 4.71 -8.14 5.97
CA VAL A 28 4.27 -6.93 5.26
C VAL A 28 3.48 -7.34 4.03
N LEU A 29 2.18 -7.06 4.03
CA LEU A 29 1.30 -7.24 2.89
C LEU A 29 1.05 -5.90 2.21
N ILE A 30 1.45 -5.79 0.95
CA ILE A 30 1.25 -4.57 0.14
C ILE A 30 0.09 -4.80 -0.82
N VAL A 31 -0.90 -3.92 -0.80
CA VAL A 31 -2.04 -3.91 -1.71
C VAL A 31 -1.90 -2.70 -2.61
N LEU A 32 -1.30 -2.90 -3.78
CA LEU A 32 -0.87 -1.84 -4.71
C LEU A 32 -1.87 -1.66 -5.84
N ASP A 33 -2.48 -0.48 -5.89
CA ASP A 33 -3.30 -0.04 -7.01
C ASP A 33 -2.43 0.22 -8.24
N ARG A 34 -2.77 -0.44 -9.34
CA ARG A 34 -2.13 -0.34 -10.67
C ARG A 34 -3.06 0.30 -11.70
N SER A 35 -4.18 0.87 -11.27
CA SER A 35 -4.91 1.82 -12.08
C SER A 35 -3.98 3.00 -12.43
N ASP A 36 -4.11 3.52 -13.65
CA ASP A 36 -3.46 4.76 -14.06
C ASP A 36 -4.57 5.81 -14.21
N SER A 37 -5.36 5.94 -13.13
CA SER A 37 -6.52 6.83 -13.08
C SER A 37 -6.08 8.29 -13.22
N VAL A 38 -4.88 8.59 -12.72
CA VAL A 38 -4.13 9.83 -12.93
C VAL A 38 -2.87 9.48 -13.71
N LYS A 39 -2.60 10.15 -14.84
CA LYS A 39 -1.38 9.91 -15.63
C LYS A 39 -0.12 9.94 -14.74
N GLY A 40 0.56 8.81 -14.63
CA GLY A 40 1.78 8.67 -13.84
C GLY A 40 1.56 8.47 -12.33
N GLY A 41 0.32 8.30 -11.89
CA GLY A 41 -0.02 8.00 -10.50
C GLY A 41 0.51 6.64 -10.06
N PHE A 42 0.42 5.61 -10.92
CA PHE A 42 1.05 4.32 -10.64
C PHE A 42 2.56 4.42 -10.42
N ASN A 43 3.27 5.28 -11.16
CA ASN A 43 4.70 5.46 -10.96
C ASN A 43 5.01 6.04 -9.57
N LYS A 44 4.16 6.93 -9.04
CA LYS A 44 4.28 7.45 -7.67
C LYS A 44 4.00 6.36 -6.64
N SER A 45 2.92 5.59 -6.82
CA SER A 45 2.60 4.45 -5.94
C SER A 45 3.70 3.40 -5.92
N ARG A 46 4.24 3.04 -7.09
CA ARG A 46 5.37 2.12 -7.22
C ARG A 46 6.61 2.66 -6.53
N LYS A 47 6.94 3.94 -6.74
CA LYS A 47 8.07 4.59 -6.07
C LYS A 47 7.88 4.60 -4.55
N PHE A 48 6.70 4.93 -4.06
CA PHE A 48 6.40 4.90 -2.62
C PHE A 48 6.64 3.50 -2.03
N VAL A 49 6.18 2.45 -2.72
CA VAL A 49 6.42 1.06 -2.31
C VAL A 49 7.91 0.70 -2.32
N THR A 50 8.68 1.13 -3.32
CA THR A 50 10.14 0.89 -3.33
C THR A 50 10.84 1.64 -2.21
N ASP A 51 10.49 2.90 -1.96
CA ASP A 51 11.09 3.71 -0.89
C ASP A 51 10.77 3.11 0.50
N VAL A 52 9.52 2.68 0.71
CA VAL A 52 9.13 1.94 1.93
C VAL A 52 9.97 0.67 2.12
N SER A 53 10.30 -0.03 1.03
CA SER A 53 11.09 -1.26 1.13
C SER A 53 12.51 -1.00 1.62
N GLU A 54 13.06 0.21 1.48
CA GLU A 54 14.40 0.56 1.98
C GLU A 54 14.45 0.58 3.52
N GLU A 55 13.31 0.82 4.17
CA GLU A 55 13.15 0.78 5.63
C GLU A 55 12.90 -0.65 6.17
N LEU A 56 12.76 -1.64 5.28
CA LEU A 56 12.54 -3.04 5.63
C LEU A 56 13.84 -3.84 5.52
N GLN A 57 13.94 -4.90 6.31
CA GLN A 57 14.98 -5.91 6.19
C GLN A 57 14.39 -7.18 5.57
N ILE A 58 14.16 -7.16 4.25
CA ILE A 58 13.43 -8.23 3.56
C ILE A 58 14.25 -9.53 3.56
N GLY A 59 13.63 -10.61 4.00
CA GLY A 59 14.23 -11.94 4.03
C GLY A 59 13.33 -13.01 4.67
N PRO A 60 13.57 -14.30 4.41
CA PRO A 60 12.71 -15.41 4.84
C PRO A 60 12.61 -15.59 6.36
N GLU A 61 13.58 -15.08 7.12
CA GLU A 61 13.65 -15.12 8.59
C GLU A 61 13.68 -13.71 9.20
N LYS A 62 13.24 -12.71 8.43
CA LYS A 62 13.24 -11.30 8.82
C LYS A 62 11.89 -10.68 8.46
N HIS A 63 11.88 -9.70 7.55
CA HIS A 63 10.64 -9.10 7.06
C HIS A 63 10.14 -9.90 5.85
N ARG A 64 9.04 -10.62 6.04
CA ARG A 64 8.39 -11.43 5.01
C ARG A 64 7.38 -10.58 4.26
N VAL A 65 7.51 -10.52 2.95
CA VAL A 65 6.66 -9.68 2.10
C VAL A 65 5.70 -10.50 1.25
N ALA A 66 4.50 -9.99 1.08
CA ALA A 66 3.52 -10.41 0.08
C ALA A 66 2.98 -9.16 -0.63
N MET A 67 2.53 -9.31 -1.86
CA MET A 67 2.01 -8.17 -2.63
C MET A 67 0.81 -8.59 -3.49
N ILE A 68 -0.24 -7.78 -3.45
CA ILE A 68 -1.37 -7.87 -4.36
C ILE A 68 -1.32 -6.63 -5.24
N VAL A 69 -1.25 -6.82 -6.55
CA VAL A 69 -1.31 -5.73 -7.52
C VAL A 69 -2.63 -5.84 -8.26
N TYR A 70 -3.40 -4.76 -8.37
CA TYR A 70 -4.76 -4.81 -8.91
C TYR A 70 -5.13 -3.62 -9.81
N SER A 71 -6.03 -3.83 -10.78
CA SER A 71 -6.73 -2.77 -11.53
C SER A 71 -8.15 -3.21 -11.94
N GLY A 72 -9.05 -2.28 -12.28
CA GLY A 72 -10.44 -2.50 -12.79
C GLY A 72 -10.58 -2.08 -14.25
N LEU A 73 -11.44 -2.60 -15.15
CA LEU A 73 -12.82 -3.14 -15.08
C LEU A 73 -12.92 -4.68 -15.07
N SER A 74 -11.87 -5.41 -15.44
CA SER A 74 -11.87 -6.89 -15.48
C SER A 74 -11.26 -7.54 -14.24
N TYR A 75 -10.95 -6.75 -13.19
CA TYR A 75 -10.21 -7.18 -12.00
C TYR A 75 -8.97 -8.01 -12.38
N ARG A 76 -8.04 -7.37 -13.10
CA ARG A 76 -6.73 -7.98 -13.35
C ARG A 76 -5.93 -7.86 -12.07
N ARG A 77 -5.73 -8.99 -11.40
CA ARG A 77 -4.89 -9.09 -10.22
C ARG A 77 -3.68 -9.97 -10.46
N GLU A 78 -2.59 -9.61 -9.85
CA GLU A 78 -1.43 -10.48 -9.67
C GLU A 78 -1.17 -10.62 -8.17
N VAL A 79 -0.99 -11.87 -7.72
CA VAL A 79 -0.80 -12.19 -6.31
C VAL A 79 0.62 -12.74 -6.15
N PHE A 80 1.45 -11.97 -5.46
CA PHE A 80 2.76 -12.38 -5.02
C PHE A 80 2.62 -12.94 -3.59
N PRO A 81 2.82 -14.26 -3.39
CA PRO A 81 2.60 -14.89 -2.10
C PRO A 81 3.63 -14.44 -1.05
N TRP A 82 3.43 -14.83 0.21
CA TRP A 82 4.40 -14.61 1.27
C TRP A 82 5.79 -15.14 0.87
N ASN A 83 6.82 -14.33 1.15
CA ASN A 83 8.22 -14.61 0.81
C ASN A 83 8.49 -14.69 -0.71
N PHE A 84 7.72 -14.00 -1.56
CA PHE A 84 8.01 -13.94 -2.99
C PHE A 84 9.35 -13.26 -3.33
N ALA A 85 9.87 -12.45 -2.42
CA ALA A 85 11.20 -11.83 -2.49
C ALA A 85 12.01 -12.24 -1.25
N LYS A 86 13.29 -12.56 -1.46
CA LYS A 86 14.22 -13.01 -0.42
C LYS A 86 15.22 -11.92 -0.02
N SER A 87 15.21 -10.78 -0.71
CA SER A 87 16.03 -9.60 -0.42
C SER A 87 15.32 -8.32 -0.88
N ASN A 88 15.79 -7.17 -0.39
CA ASN A 88 15.33 -5.85 -0.85
C ASN A 88 15.57 -5.66 -2.35
N GLU A 89 16.71 -6.12 -2.87
CA GLU A 89 17.03 -6.04 -4.29
C GLU A 89 16.03 -6.82 -5.15
N GLU A 90 15.70 -8.06 -4.77
CA GLU A 90 14.72 -8.87 -5.49
C GLU A 90 13.32 -8.24 -5.42
N PHE A 91 12.95 -7.69 -4.27
CA PHE A 91 11.68 -6.97 -4.10
C PHE A 91 11.61 -5.76 -5.02
N VAL A 92 12.64 -4.91 -5.03
CA VAL A 92 12.74 -3.71 -5.88
C VAL A 92 12.71 -4.09 -7.36
N GLN A 93 13.46 -5.13 -7.76
CA GLN A 93 13.48 -5.62 -9.15
C GLN A 93 12.08 -6.05 -9.62
N LYS A 94 11.38 -6.89 -8.84
CA LYS A 94 10.03 -7.36 -9.17
C LYS A 94 9.02 -6.23 -9.19
N THR A 95 9.11 -5.31 -8.22
CA THR A 95 8.22 -4.15 -8.13
C THR A 95 8.44 -3.20 -9.32
N ASN A 96 9.67 -2.93 -9.72
CA ASN A 96 10.00 -2.06 -10.86
C ASN A 96 9.58 -2.65 -12.21
N ALA A 97 9.45 -3.97 -12.32
CA ALA A 97 8.92 -4.63 -13.51
C ALA A 97 7.40 -4.44 -13.69
N LEU A 98 6.67 -4.05 -12.63
CA LEU A 98 5.24 -3.74 -12.70
C LEU A 98 5.00 -2.45 -13.50
N ARG A 99 3.87 -2.40 -14.20
CA ARG A 99 3.77 -1.59 -15.41
C ARG A 99 2.54 -0.72 -15.65
N ALA A 100 1.65 -0.36 -14.73
CA ALA A 100 0.33 0.22 -15.07
C ALA A 100 -0.50 -0.62 -16.08
N ILE A 101 -1.81 -0.73 -15.89
CA ILE A 101 -2.68 -1.42 -16.87
C ILE A 101 -3.82 -0.51 -17.32
N GLY A 102 -3.95 0.68 -16.72
CA GLY A 102 -5.08 1.57 -16.94
C GLY A 102 -6.39 1.00 -16.38
N GLY A 103 -7.44 1.80 -16.45
CA GLY A 103 -8.79 1.43 -16.02
C GLY A 103 -9.15 1.90 -14.60
N THR A 104 -10.29 1.43 -14.08
CA THR A 104 -10.86 1.83 -12.79
C THR A 104 -10.15 1.20 -11.59
N THR A 105 -10.51 1.58 -10.37
CA THR A 105 -9.94 1.04 -9.13
C THR A 105 -10.98 0.19 -8.40
N ASN A 106 -10.68 -1.09 -8.12
CA ASN A 106 -11.55 -1.97 -7.33
C ASN A 106 -10.82 -2.43 -6.05
N THR A 107 -10.87 -1.59 -5.02
CA THR A 107 -10.11 -1.80 -3.78
C THR A 107 -10.79 -2.85 -2.92
N LYS A 108 -12.13 -2.92 -2.89
CA LYS A 108 -12.85 -3.90 -2.07
C LYS A 108 -12.40 -5.34 -2.37
N LYS A 109 -12.40 -5.75 -3.64
CA LYS A 109 -11.97 -7.11 -4.01
C LYS A 109 -10.49 -7.36 -3.69
N ALA A 110 -9.63 -6.34 -3.85
CA ALA A 110 -8.23 -6.47 -3.47
C ALA A 110 -8.08 -6.74 -1.97
N LEU A 111 -8.91 -6.11 -1.12
CA LEU A 111 -8.91 -6.37 0.32
C LEU A 111 -9.53 -7.73 0.69
N GLU A 112 -10.48 -8.25 -0.09
CA GLU A 112 -10.99 -9.62 0.08
C GLU A 112 -9.87 -10.65 -0.15
N VAL A 113 -9.05 -10.48 -1.19
CA VAL A 113 -7.84 -11.31 -1.41
C VAL A 113 -6.81 -11.13 -0.32
N ALA A 114 -6.66 -9.92 0.19
CA ALA A 114 -5.76 -9.66 1.30
C ALA A 114 -6.15 -10.51 2.52
N LEU A 115 -7.45 -10.67 2.82
CA LEU A 115 -7.92 -11.55 3.89
C LEU A 115 -7.54 -13.03 3.63
N GLU A 116 -7.62 -13.51 2.39
CA GLU A 116 -7.22 -14.87 2.01
C GLU A 116 -5.71 -15.10 2.24
N LEU A 117 -4.87 -14.14 1.83
CA LEU A 117 -3.41 -14.19 2.07
C LEU A 117 -3.07 -14.10 3.56
N MET A 118 -3.80 -13.27 4.31
CA MET A 118 -3.63 -13.10 5.75
C MET A 118 -3.92 -14.40 6.52
N ALA A 119 -4.82 -15.26 6.02
CA ALA A 119 -5.09 -16.56 6.63
C ALA A 119 -3.91 -17.54 6.52
N GLN A 120 -2.96 -17.30 5.61
CA GLN A 120 -1.79 -18.17 5.38
C GLN A 120 -0.54 -17.71 6.16
N ARG A 121 -0.62 -16.57 6.85
CA ARG A 121 0.52 -15.99 7.58
C ARG A 121 0.77 -16.72 8.89
N ASN A 122 2.00 -16.61 9.42
CA ASN A 122 2.25 -16.92 10.82
C ASN A 122 1.67 -15.80 11.71
N VAL A 123 0.59 -16.09 12.43
CA VAL A 123 -0.15 -15.12 13.26
C VAL A 123 0.62 -14.63 14.48
N SER A 124 1.67 -15.34 14.92
CA SER A 124 2.53 -14.88 16.02
C SER A 124 3.41 -13.69 15.64
N ILE A 125 3.57 -13.43 14.34
CA ILE A 125 4.45 -12.40 13.82
C ILE A 125 3.63 -11.14 13.53
N PRO A 126 4.09 -9.96 14.00
CA PRO A 126 3.47 -8.68 13.70
C PRO A 126 3.21 -8.55 12.20
N THR A 127 2.02 -8.09 11.82
CA THR A 127 1.64 -7.96 10.42
C THR A 127 1.23 -6.54 10.10
N LEU A 128 1.85 -5.97 9.09
CA LEU A 128 1.47 -4.72 8.48
C LEU A 128 0.74 -4.99 7.18
N VAL A 129 -0.44 -4.39 7.00
CA VAL A 129 -1.12 -4.31 5.71
C VAL A 129 -1.06 -2.87 5.22
N MET A 130 -0.45 -2.65 4.06
CA MET A 130 -0.30 -1.34 3.45
C MET A 130 -1.09 -1.29 2.15
N VAL A 131 -2.13 -0.46 2.11
CA VAL A 131 -2.92 -0.21 0.90
C VAL A 131 -2.37 1.06 0.25
N VAL A 132 -1.91 0.96 -1.00
CA VAL A 132 -1.34 2.10 -1.74
C VAL A 132 -2.22 2.37 -2.96
N THR A 133 -2.76 3.59 -3.06
CA THR A 133 -3.64 4.00 -4.16
C THR A 133 -3.38 5.45 -4.57
N ASP A 134 -3.60 5.77 -5.84
CA ASP A 134 -3.43 7.11 -6.39
C ASP A 134 -4.76 7.88 -6.55
N GLY A 135 -5.91 7.26 -6.21
CA GLY A 135 -7.23 7.82 -6.50
C GLY A 135 -8.38 7.27 -5.65
N ARG A 136 -9.60 7.72 -5.97
CA ARG A 136 -10.84 7.24 -5.34
C ARG A 136 -11.17 5.83 -5.82
N SER A 137 -11.49 4.93 -4.90
CA SER A 137 -11.97 3.60 -5.25
C SER A 137 -13.37 3.66 -5.88
N ALA A 138 -13.65 2.77 -6.84
CA ALA A 138 -14.97 2.66 -7.45
C ALA A 138 -15.97 1.88 -6.58
N ASP A 139 -15.50 1.19 -5.54
CA ASP A 139 -16.32 0.47 -4.56
C ASP A 139 -15.93 0.80 -3.11
N ASP A 140 -16.83 0.54 -2.15
CA ASP A 140 -16.59 0.83 -0.74
C ASP A 140 -15.68 -0.24 -0.09
N PRO A 141 -14.43 0.09 0.28
CA PRO A 141 -13.50 -0.86 0.87
C PRO A 141 -13.69 -1.03 2.39
N LYS A 142 -14.59 -0.28 3.04
CA LYS A 142 -14.68 -0.22 4.51
C LYS A 142 -14.96 -1.57 5.17
N GLY A 143 -15.81 -2.39 4.56
CA GLY A 143 -16.15 -3.72 5.08
C GLY A 143 -14.91 -4.61 5.25
N PRO A 144 -14.23 -5.01 4.17
CA PRO A 144 -13.02 -5.82 4.27
C PRO A 144 -11.87 -5.08 4.96
N GLY A 145 -11.79 -3.74 4.89
CA GLY A 145 -10.83 -2.95 5.67
C GLY A 145 -10.97 -3.14 7.19
N LYS A 146 -12.20 -3.12 7.71
CA LYS A 146 -12.48 -3.40 9.13
C LYS A 146 -12.13 -4.85 9.51
N LEU A 147 -12.38 -5.80 8.61
CA LEU A 147 -12.03 -7.20 8.84
C LEU A 147 -10.52 -7.40 8.94
N LEU A 148 -9.73 -6.69 8.12
CA LEU A 148 -8.26 -6.69 8.21
C LEU A 148 -7.78 -6.05 9.51
N GLN A 149 -8.37 -4.93 9.94
CA GLN A 149 -8.04 -4.27 11.21
C GLN A 149 -8.36 -5.13 12.43
N ALA A 150 -9.39 -5.97 12.35
CA ALA A 150 -9.76 -6.90 13.41
C ALA A 150 -8.86 -8.15 13.47
N GLN A 151 -7.94 -8.34 12.53
CA GLN A 151 -7.02 -9.47 12.57
C GLN A 151 -6.04 -9.34 13.75
N PRO A 152 -5.69 -10.45 14.42
CA PRO A 152 -4.70 -10.42 15.49
C PRO A 152 -3.35 -9.87 15.01
N ASN A 153 -2.68 -9.11 15.87
CA ASN A 153 -1.32 -8.59 15.66
C ASN A 153 -1.16 -7.87 14.30
N THR A 154 -2.20 -7.14 13.88
CA THR A 154 -2.29 -6.53 12.55
C THR A 154 -2.49 -5.03 12.64
N TRP A 155 -1.70 -4.28 11.86
CA TRP A 155 -1.89 -2.85 11.62
C TRP A 155 -2.21 -2.63 10.15
N VAL A 156 -3.14 -1.74 9.86
CA VAL A 156 -3.58 -1.42 8.49
C VAL A 156 -3.35 0.06 8.22
N PHE A 157 -2.61 0.37 7.16
CA PHE A 157 -2.34 1.74 6.71
C PHE A 157 -2.83 1.91 5.27
N ALA A 158 -3.33 3.11 4.98
CA ALA A 158 -3.66 3.52 3.63
C ALA A 158 -2.77 4.71 3.24
N ALA A 159 -2.03 4.58 2.15
CA ALA A 159 -1.22 5.63 1.56
C ALA A 159 -1.87 6.09 0.25
N ALA A 160 -2.31 7.34 0.23
CA ALA A 160 -2.80 7.99 -0.98
C ALA A 160 -1.63 8.76 -1.64
N THR A 161 -1.26 8.37 -2.85
CA THR A 161 -0.13 8.97 -3.61
C THR A 161 -0.58 9.95 -4.70
N GLY A 162 -1.90 10.21 -4.75
CA GLY A 162 -2.52 11.23 -5.57
C GLY A 162 -2.17 12.65 -5.14
N ASP A 163 -2.53 13.62 -5.97
CA ASP A 163 -2.34 15.04 -5.67
C ASP A 163 -3.41 15.51 -4.65
N PRO A 164 -3.02 15.91 -3.42
CA PRO A 164 -3.97 16.35 -2.40
C PRO A 164 -4.72 17.62 -2.81
N GLU A 165 -4.20 18.41 -3.76
CA GLU A 165 -4.84 19.66 -4.23
C GLU A 165 -5.94 19.42 -5.28
N LYS A 166 -6.06 18.19 -5.82
CA LYS A 166 -7.11 17.83 -6.79
C LYS A 166 -8.30 17.11 -6.14
N VAL A 167 -8.34 17.10 -4.82
CA VAL A 167 -9.46 16.57 -4.05
C VAL A 167 -10.52 17.68 -3.99
N ASP A 168 -11.50 17.59 -4.88
CA ASP A 168 -12.65 18.48 -5.08
C ASP A 168 -12.40 19.80 -5.86
N THR A 169 -12.24 19.66 -7.18
CA THR A 169 -12.75 20.65 -8.15
C THR A 169 -13.82 20.02 -9.01
#